data_AF-A0A1G9B0W7-F1
#
_entry.id   AF-A0A1G9B0W7-F1
#
_cell.length_a   1.000
_cell.length_b   1.000
_cell.length_c   1.000
_cell.angle_alpha   90.00
_cell.angle_beta   90.00
_cell.angle_gamma   90.00
#
_symmetry.space_group_name_H-M   'P 1'
#
loop_
_entity.id
_entity.type
_entity.pdbx_description
1 polymer ?
#
loop_
_entity_poly.entity_id
_entity_poly.type
_entity_poly.pdbx_seq_one_letter_code
_entity_poly.pdbx_strand_id
1 'polypeptide(L)'
;MPSGSGGAIANAPVIDFAMDIVEVEGKPIAKRGKRSGVKQVYEMPDGRRVTLPLAAPAPEDTVPLLVPFIRNGTVVARPEMDDARERVLSRLSGLADA
;
A
#
# COMPACT_ATOMS: atom_id res chain seq x y z
N MET A 1 12.27 9.77 32.57
CA MET A 1 12.00 10.85 31.60
C MET A 1 11.29 10.24 30.41
N PRO A 2 10.01 10.52 30.12
CA PRO A 2 9.44 10.07 28.86
C PRO A 2 10.13 10.86 27.75
N SER A 3 10.81 10.17 26.85
CA SER A 3 11.42 10.75 25.67
C SER A 3 10.32 11.35 24.79
N GLY A 4 10.09 12.65 24.91
CA GLY A 4 9.10 13.37 24.11
C GLY A 4 9.59 13.52 22.67
N SER A 5 9.16 12.62 21.77
CA SER A 5 9.45 12.67 20.33
C SER A 5 8.49 13.58 19.54
N GLY A 6 7.64 14.36 20.22
CA GLY A 6 6.51 15.07 19.63
C GLY A 6 6.88 16.01 18.48
N GLY A 7 8.00 16.74 18.59
CA GLY A 7 8.43 17.67 17.54
C GLY A 7 8.86 16.99 16.23
N ALA A 8 9.53 15.84 16.32
CA ALA A 8 10.04 15.12 15.15
C ALA A 8 8.94 14.35 14.41
N ILE A 9 7.96 13.81 15.13
CA ILE A 9 6.83 13.08 14.53
C ILE A 9 5.83 14.08 13.93
N ALA A 10 5.47 15.14 14.66
CA ALA A 10 4.46 16.11 14.20
C ALA A 10 4.94 16.93 12.99
N ASN A 11 6.25 17.14 12.84
CA ASN A 11 6.86 17.86 11.72
C ASN A 11 7.64 16.94 10.77
N ALA A 12 7.33 15.64 10.75
CA ALA A 12 7.96 14.72 9.83
C ALA A 12 7.75 15.18 8.37
N PRO A 13 8.76 15.05 7.48
CA PRO A 13 8.59 15.37 6.07
C PRO A 13 7.39 14.64 5.46
N VAL A 14 6.62 15.36 4.65
CA VAL A 14 5.45 14.77 3.98
C VAL A 14 5.89 13.86 2.84
N ILE A 15 5.15 12.78 2.62
CA ILE A 15 5.33 11.92 1.44
C ILE A 15 4.58 12.57 0.27
N ASP A 16 5.29 12.82 -0.83
CA ASP A 16 4.73 13.38 -2.05
C ASP A 16 3.98 12.30 -2.86
N PHE A 17 2.66 12.25 -2.70
CA PHE A 17 1.79 11.34 -3.44
C PHE A 17 1.22 11.99 -4.69
N ALA A 18 1.24 11.27 -5.81
CA ALA A 18 0.58 11.64 -7.05
C ALA A 18 -0.52 10.64 -7.41
N MET A 19 -1.59 11.13 -8.03
CA MET A 19 -2.67 10.31 -8.57
C MET A 19 -2.76 10.52 -10.08
N ASP A 20 -2.65 9.43 -10.84
CA ASP A 20 -2.67 9.43 -12.30
C ASP A 20 -3.70 8.43 -12.81
N ILE A 21 -4.40 8.78 -13.89
CA ILE A 21 -5.25 7.82 -14.62
C ILE A 21 -4.33 6.80 -15.31
N VAL A 22 -4.57 5.51 -15.08
CA VAL A 22 -3.80 4.39 -15.64
C VAL A 22 -4.59 3.53 -16.63
N GLU A 23 -5.90 3.72 -16.70
CA GLU A 23 -6.80 2.98 -17.58
C GLU A 23 -8.03 3.84 -17.91
N VAL A 24 -8.48 3.79 -19.16
CA VAL A 24 -9.70 4.46 -19.64
C VAL A 24 -10.50 3.44 -20.43
N GLU A 25 -11.75 3.22 -20.05
CA GLU A 25 -12.66 2.27 -20.74
C GLU A 25 -12.03 0.87 -20.93
N GLY A 26 -11.32 0.37 -19.91
CA GLY A 26 -10.64 -0.94 -19.96
C GLY A 26 -9.35 -0.96 -20.80
N LYS A 27 -8.93 0.16 -21.39
CA LYS A 27 -7.69 0.27 -22.18
C LYS A 27 -6.55 0.82 -21.33
N PRO A 28 -5.43 0.11 -21.19
CA PRO A 28 -4.26 0.60 -20.45
C PRO A 28 -3.68 1.86 -21.10
N ILE A 29 -3.83 3.02 -20.45
CA ILE A 29 -3.37 4.33 -20.95
C ILE A 29 -2.82 5.14 -19.77
N ALA A 30 -1.67 5.80 -19.94
CA ALA A 30 -1.13 6.69 -18.92
C ALA A 30 -0.32 7.84 -19.54
N LYS A 31 -0.09 8.91 -18.77
CA LYS A 31 0.81 10.00 -19.15
C LYS A 31 2.27 9.50 -19.25
N ARG A 32 3.10 10.22 -20.01
CA ARG A 32 4.54 9.93 -20.11
C ARG A 32 5.18 9.87 -18.72
N GLY A 33 5.97 8.84 -18.48
CA GLY A 33 6.63 8.62 -17.18
C GLY A 33 5.78 7.86 -16.15
N LYS A 34 4.55 7.46 -16.49
CA LYS A 34 3.67 6.66 -15.63
C LYS A 34 3.40 5.30 -16.24
N ARG A 35 3.25 4.26 -15.40
CA ARG A 35 2.95 2.89 -15.85
C ARG A 35 1.44 2.71 -16.02
N SER A 36 0.97 2.43 -17.23
CA SER A 36 -0.45 2.15 -17.54
C SER A 36 -0.93 0.79 -17.03
N GLY A 37 -2.25 0.57 -17.04
CA GLY A 37 -2.95 -0.65 -16.64
C GLY A 37 -3.18 -0.77 -15.13
N VAL A 38 -4.26 -1.44 -14.74
CA VAL A 38 -4.52 -1.77 -13.33
C VAL A 38 -3.48 -2.76 -12.81
N LYS A 39 -3.08 -2.60 -11.54
CA LYS A 39 -2.02 -3.39 -10.90
C LYS A 39 -2.49 -3.91 -9.55
N GLN A 40 -1.86 -4.98 -9.09
CA GLN A 40 -1.95 -5.48 -7.73
C GLN A 40 -0.57 -5.41 -7.08
N VAL A 41 -0.54 -5.19 -5.76
CA VAL A 41 0.66 -5.30 -4.93
C VAL A 41 0.53 -6.55 -4.09
N TYR A 42 1.54 -7.42 -4.13
CA TYR A 42 1.61 -8.64 -3.35
C TYR A 42 2.74 -8.54 -2.33
N GLU A 43 2.50 -8.98 -1.10
CA GLU A 43 3.52 -9.18 -0.07
C GLU A 43 3.99 -10.64 -0.14
N MET A 44 5.29 -10.83 -0.29
CA MET A 44 5.97 -12.12 -0.33
C MET A 44 6.17 -12.65 1.09
N PRO A 45 6.40 -13.97 1.28
CA PRO A 45 6.71 -14.55 2.59
C PRO A 45 7.92 -13.93 3.30
N ASP A 46 8.88 -13.42 2.53
CA ASP A 46 10.09 -12.75 3.02
C ASP A 46 9.89 -11.25 3.33
N GLY A 47 8.65 -10.75 3.23
CA GLY A 47 8.28 -9.35 3.50
C GLY A 47 8.54 -8.38 2.33
N ARG A 48 9.17 -8.82 1.23
CA ARG A 48 9.28 -7.98 0.03
C ARG A 48 7.91 -7.76 -0.61
N ARG A 49 7.79 -6.66 -1.37
CA ARG A 49 6.58 -6.35 -2.12
C ARG A 49 6.84 -6.37 -3.61
N VAL A 50 5.95 -7.01 -4.36
CA VAL A 50 6.00 -7.04 -5.82
C VAL A 50 4.75 -6.38 -6.38
N THR A 51 4.90 -5.57 -7.43
CA THR A 51 3.77 -4.96 -8.14
C THR A 51 3.66 -5.59 -9.51
N LEU A 52 2.49 -6.17 -9.81
CA LEU A 52 2.24 -6.85 -11.07
C LEU A 52 0.97 -6.29 -11.73
N PRO A 53 0.83 -6.35 -13.06
CA PRO A 53 -0.45 -6.10 -13.72
C PRO A 53 -1.53 -6.98 -13.09
N LEU A 54 -2.74 -6.45 -12.91
CA LEU A 54 -3.83 -7.19 -12.27
C LEU A 54 -4.21 -8.47 -13.04
N ALA A 55 -4.02 -8.48 -14.36
CA ALA A 55 -4.27 -9.63 -15.21
C ALA A 55 -3.17 -10.71 -15.14
N ALA A 56 -2.02 -10.42 -14.51
CA ALA A 56 -0.97 -11.41 -14.31
C ALA A 56 -1.34 -12.37 -13.17
N PRO A 57 -0.92 -13.65 -13.23
CA PRO A 57 -1.14 -14.57 -12.13
C PRO A 57 -0.48 -14.07 -10.85
N ALA A 58 -1.15 -14.27 -9.72
CA ALA A 58 -0.57 -14.01 -8.41
C ALA A 58 0.61 -14.97 -8.17
N PRO A 59 1.74 -14.51 -7.61
CA PRO A 59 2.80 -15.42 -7.21
C PRO A 59 2.34 -16.33 -6.08
N GLU A 60 2.90 -17.53 -6.00
CA GLU A 60 2.59 -18.51 -4.95
C GLU A 60 2.93 -17.97 -3.55
N ASP A 61 2.12 -18.37 -2.56
CA ASP A 61 2.28 -18.01 -1.15
C ASP A 61 2.34 -16.50 -0.86
N THR A 62 1.68 -15.69 -1.69
CA THR A 62 1.64 -14.23 -1.50
C THR A 62 0.32 -13.71 -0.97
N VAL A 63 0.38 -12.56 -0.29
CA VAL A 63 -0.80 -11.86 0.22
C VAL A 63 -1.07 -10.62 -0.65
N PRO A 64 -2.25 -10.50 -1.30
CA PRO A 64 -2.61 -9.27 -2.01
C PRO A 64 -2.89 -8.13 -1.04
N LEU A 65 -2.30 -6.96 -1.27
CA LEU A 65 -2.39 -5.81 -0.38
C LEU A 65 -3.43 -4.77 -0.80
N LEU A 66 -3.73 -4.65 -2.10
CA LEU A 66 -4.80 -3.74 -2.56
C LEU A 66 -6.14 -4.47 -2.48
N VAL A 67 -6.93 -4.11 -1.47
CA VAL A 67 -8.28 -4.63 -1.26
C VAL A 67 -9.34 -3.51 -1.34
N PRO A 68 -10.56 -3.77 -1.84
CA PRO A 68 -11.56 -2.71 -2.00
C PRO A 68 -12.14 -2.25 -0.68
N PHE A 69 -12.07 -0.94 -0.41
CA PHE A 69 -12.70 -0.30 0.75
C PHE A 69 -14.00 0.42 0.38
N ILE A 70 -14.15 0.78 -0.90
CA ILE A 70 -15.32 1.44 -1.45
C ILE A 70 -15.74 0.69 -2.71
N ARG A 71 -17.03 0.38 -2.85
CA ARG A 71 -17.64 -0.17 -4.06
C ARG A 71 -18.90 0.60 -4.40
N ASN A 72 -18.99 1.15 -5.61
CA ASN A 72 -20.14 1.93 -6.08
C ASN A 72 -20.59 3.03 -5.09
N GLY A 73 -19.63 3.77 -4.53
CA GLY A 73 -19.89 4.83 -3.55
C GLY A 73 -20.20 4.34 -2.12
N THR A 74 -20.30 3.04 -1.88
CA THR A 74 -20.55 2.47 -0.54
C THR A 74 -19.25 2.02 0.11
N VAL A 75 -19.02 2.43 1.36
CA VAL A 75 -17.89 1.95 2.17
C VAL A 75 -18.17 0.51 2.59
N VAL A 76 -17.33 -0.43 2.15
CA VAL A 76 -17.49 -1.88 2.39
C VAL A 76 -16.49 -2.45 3.40
N ALA A 77 -15.48 -1.68 3.80
CA ALA A 77 -14.53 -2.05 4.86
C ALA A 77 -14.18 -0.83 5.71
N ARG A 78 -14.08 -1.04 7.03
CA ARG A 78 -13.69 -0.02 8.02
C ARG A 78 -12.76 -0.67 9.05
N PRO A 79 -11.44 -0.59 8.87
CA PRO A 79 -10.50 -1.11 9.84
C PRO A 79 -10.44 -0.20 11.08
N GLU A 80 -10.08 -0.79 12.22
CA GLU A 80 -9.88 -0.03 13.45
C GLU A 80 -8.43 0.48 13.56
N MET A 81 -8.25 1.52 14.37
CA MET A 81 -6.92 2.10 14.59
C MET A 81 -5.93 1.11 15.22
N ASP A 82 -6.42 0.21 16.07
CA ASP A 82 -5.60 -0.80 16.74
C ASP A 82 -5.08 -1.85 15.75
N ASP A 83 -5.89 -2.27 14.77
CA ASP A 83 -5.46 -3.17 13.69
C ASP A 83 -4.28 -2.58 12.90
N ALA A 84 -4.38 -1.28 12.59
CA ALA A 84 -3.33 -0.56 11.87
C ALA A 84 -2.04 -0.46 12.70
N ARG A 85 -2.16 -0.20 14.01
CA ARG A 85 -1.03 -0.14 14.94
C ARG A 85 -0.35 -1.49 15.06
N GLU A 86 -1.11 -2.55 15.31
CA GLU A 86 -0.59 -3.91 15.46
C GLU A 86 0.17 -4.35 14.20
N ARG A 87 -0.40 -4.10 13.02
CA ARG A 87 0.26 -4.40 11.73
C ARG A 87 1.57 -3.64 11.53
N VAL A 88 1.68 -2.40 12.00
CA VAL A 88 2.94 -1.64 11.93
C VAL A 88 3.96 -2.23 12.90
N LEU A 89 3.56 -2.50 14.15
CA LEU A 89 4.45 -3.05 15.18
C LEU A 89 5.01 -4.42 14.80
N SER A 90 4.19 -5.32 14.23
CA SER A 90 4.63 -6.64 13.80
C SER A 90 5.67 -6.61 12.66
N ARG A 91 5.76 -5.49 11.94
CA ARG A 91 6.73 -5.29 10.85
C ARG A 91 8.00 -4.60 11.32
N LEU A 92 7.91 -3.73 12.32
CA LEU A 92 9.07 -3.00 12.85
C LEU A 92 10.11 -3.94 13.46
N SER A 93 9.70 -5.06 14.05
CA SER A 93 10.63 -6.07 14.58
C SER A 93 11.55 -6.64 13.50
N GLY A 94 11.09 -6.77 12.25
CA GLY A 94 11.91 -7.25 11.13
C GLY A 94 12.75 -6.18 10.44
N LEU A 95 12.55 -4.90 10.77
CA LEU A 95 13.31 -3.75 10.22
C LEU A 95 14.50 -3.36 11.09
N ALA A 96 14.52 -3.77 12.36
CA ALA A 96 15.62 -3.46 13.29
C ALA A 96 16.89 -4.29 13.04
N ASP A 97 16.78 -5.39 12.29
CA ASP A 97 17.85 -6.33 11.98
C ASP A 97 18.40 -6.19 10.54
N ALA A 98 18.00 -5.13 9.81
CA ALA A 98 18.35 -4.88 8.41
C ALA A 98 19.29 -3.68 8.21
#